data_AF-A0A7X6Z197-F1
#
_entry.id   AF-A0A7X6Z197-F1
#
_cell.length_a   1.000
_cell.length_b   1.000
_cell.length_c   1.000
_cell.angle_alpha   90.00
_cell.angle_beta   90.00
_cell.angle_gamma   90.00
#
_symmetry.space_group_name_H-M   'P 1'
#
loop_
_entity.id
_entity.type
_entity.pdbx_description
1 polymer ?
#
loop_
_entity_poly.entity_id
_entity_poly.type
_entity_poly.pdbx_seq_one_letter_code
_entity_poly.pdbx_strand_id
1 'polypeptide(L)' 'MNKMTKEYLKNEFNIKEEALLLHEEALNQITPLFKEYDEIREYNQYKVLKAFQEENISDYHFTNSSGYGYGDIGR' A
#
# COMPACT_ATOMS: atom_id res chain seq x y z
N MET A 1 -4.03 -15.47 11.44
CA MET A 1 -4.88 -15.86 10.28
C MET A 1 -6.13 -16.59 10.79
N ASN A 2 -7.31 -16.40 10.19
CA ASN A 2 -8.52 -17.10 10.65
C ASN A 2 -8.52 -18.59 10.22
N LYS A 3 -9.36 -19.40 10.89
CA LYS A 3 -9.40 -20.86 10.69
C LYS A 3 -9.82 -21.25 9.26
N MET A 4 -10.81 -20.54 8.69
CA MET A 4 -11.31 -20.82 7.33
C MET A 4 -10.22 -20.62 6.28
N THR A 5 -9.43 -19.55 6.38
CA THR A 5 -8.32 -19.30 5.46
C THR A 5 -7.23 -20.36 5.59
N LYS A 6 -6.88 -20.79 6.81
CA LYS A 6 -5.89 -21.87 7.01
C LYS A 6 -6.33 -23.19 6.37
N GLU A 7 -7.59 -23.58 6.54
CA GLU A 7 -8.15 -24.80 5.94
C GLU A 7 -8.18 -24.70 4.41
N TYR A 8 -8.60 -23.56 3.86
CA TYR A 8 -8.60 -23.33 2.42
C TYR A 8 -7.20 -23.43 1.81
N LEU A 9 -6.20 -22.83 2.46
CA LEU A 9 -4.80 -22.87 2.01
C LEU A 9 -4.21 -24.28 2.01
N LYS A 10 -4.57 -25.10 3.01
CA LYS A 10 -4.16 -26.51 3.04
C LYS A 10 -4.80 -27.31 1.91
N ASN A 11 -6.10 -27.13 1.68
CA ASN A 11 -6.86 -27.98 0.77
C ASN A 11 -6.63 -27.62 -0.70
N GLU A 12 -6.67 -26.33 -1.04
CA GLU A 12 -6.58 -25.89 -2.44
C GLU A 12 -5.14 -25.74 -2.93
N PHE A 13 -4.22 -25.35 -2.03
CA PHE A 13 -2.83 -25.06 -2.39
C PHE A 13 -1.83 -26.08 -1.84
N ASN A 14 -2.30 -27.12 -1.13
CA ASN A 14 -1.45 -28.14 -0.51
C ASN A 14 -0.36 -27.53 0.40
N ILE A 15 -0.65 -26.38 1.03
CA ILE A 15 0.28 -25.74 1.96
C ILE A 15 0.36 -26.59 3.22
N LYS A 16 1.58 -26.99 3.58
CA LYS A 16 1.83 -27.83 4.75
C LYS A 16 1.64 -27.05 6.06
N GLU A 17 1.30 -27.76 7.13
CA GLU A 17 1.09 -27.15 8.44
C GLU A 17 2.35 -26.46 8.96
N GLU A 18 3.52 -27.05 8.73
CA GLU A 18 4.80 -26.48 9.15
C GLU A 18 5.05 -25.12 8.49
N ALA A 19 4.63 -24.94 7.23
CA ALA A 19 4.75 -23.66 6.54
C ALA A 19 3.81 -22.59 7.12
N LEU A 20 2.61 -22.97 7.56
CA LEU A 20 1.68 -22.07 8.23
C LEU A 20 2.18 -21.64 9.61
N LEU A 21 2.80 -22.56 10.36
CA LEU A 21 3.43 -22.26 11.63
C LEU A 21 4.60 -21.29 11.47
N LEU A 22 5.49 -21.54 10.51
CA LEU A 22 6.60 -20.63 10.17
C LEU A 22 6.11 -19.26 9.73
N HIS A 23 5.01 -19.20 8.97
CA HIS A 23 4.38 -17.94 8.58
C HIS A 23 3.92 -17.14 9.81
N GLU A 24 3.27 -17.77 10.78
CA GLU A 24 2.80 -17.09 11.99
C GLU A 24 3.97 -16.60 12.85
N GLU A 25 5.03 -17.40 12.97
CA GLU A 25 6.24 -17.00 13.69
C GLU A 25 6.92 -15.80 13.01
N ALA A 26 7.14 -15.88 11.70
CA ALA A 26 7.75 -14.80 10.93
C ALA A 26 6.92 -13.51 11.02
N LEU A 27 5.60 -13.62 10.94
CA LEU A 27 4.70 -12.45 11.05
C LEU A 27 4.80 -11.80 12.44
N ASN A 28 4.86 -12.59 13.51
CA ASN A 28 5.05 -12.08 14.87
C ASN A 28 6.39 -11.36 15.03
N GLN A 29 7.46 -11.90 14.44
CA GLN A 29 8.79 -11.30 14.50
C GLN A 29 8.86 -9.93 13.78
N ILE A 30 8.18 -9.79 12.64
CA ILE A 30 8.23 -8.55 11.84
C ILE A 30 7.12 -7.54 12.17
N THR A 31 6.13 -7.90 12.99
CA THR A 31 5.03 -7.00 13.39
C THR A 31 5.52 -5.65 13.95
N PRO A 32 6.56 -5.59 14.80
CA PRO A 32 7.09 -4.31 15.27
C PRO A 32 7.65 -3.42 14.14
N LEU A 33 8.29 -4.01 13.13
CA LEU A 33 8.84 -3.29 11.98
C LEU A 33 7.71 -2.71 11.11
N PHE A 34 6.62 -3.45 10.93
CA PHE A 34 5.45 -2.94 10.20
C PHE A 34 4.84 -1.72 10.89
N LYS A 35 4.84 -1.69 12.23
CA LYS A 35 4.38 -0.52 12.98
C LYS A 35 5.26 0.71 12.72
N GLU A 36 6.58 0.55 12.69
CA GLU A 36 7.51 1.63 12.34
C GLU A 36 7.26 2.16 10.92
N TYR A 37 7.05 1.24 9.96
CA TYR A 37 6.71 1.64 8.60
C TYR A 37 5.34 2.32 8.49
N ASP A 38 4.37 1.94 9.32
CA ASP A 38 3.06 2.61 9.37
C ASP A 38 3.18 4.06 9.83
N GLU A 39 4.06 4.37 10.78
CA GLU A 39 4.33 5.75 11.23
C GLU A 39 4.97 6.59 10.10
N ILE A 40 5.93 6.01 9.39
CA ILE A 40 6.55 6.66 8.21
C ILE A 40 5.52 6.87 7.10
N ARG A 41 4.67 5.88 6.86
CA ARG A 41 3.60 5.94 5.85
C ARG A 41 2.62 7.06 6.21
N GLU A 42 2.18 7.15 7.45
CA GLU A 42 1.26 8.19 7.93
C GLU A 42 1.84 9.58 7.72
N TYR A 43 3.09 9.80 8.15
CA TYR A 43 3.78 11.07 7.91
C TYR A 43 3.84 11.43 6.42
N ASN A 44 4.26 10.49 5.57
CA ASN A 44 4.38 10.74 4.14
C ASN A 44 3.03 10.97 3.46
N GLN A 45 1.96 10.31 3.94
CA GLN A 45 0.60 10.53 3.46
C GLN A 45 0.17 11.98 3.67
N TYR A 46 0.40 12.53 4.86
CA TYR A 46 0.08 13.94 5.14
C TYR A 46 1.01 14.91 4.41
N LYS A 47 2.29 14.57 4.23
CA LYS A 47 3.23 15.36 3.44
C LYS A 47 2.75 15.51 1.99
N VAL A 48 2.35 14.41 1.35
CA VAL A 48 1.82 14.43 -0.02
C VAL A 48 0.48 15.16 -0.08
N LEU A 49 -0.43 14.88 0.85
CA LEU A 49 -1.73 15.56 0.92
C LEU A 49 -1.55 17.08 1.03
N LYS A 50 -0.60 17.52 1.86
CA LYS A 50 -0.31 18.94 2.03
C LYS A 50 0.21 19.59 0.75
N ALA A 51 1.12 18.93 0.02
CA ALA A 51 1.60 19.42 -1.27
C ALA A 51 0.47 19.58 -2.30
N PHE A 52 -0.46 18.61 -2.36
CA PHE A 52 -1.65 18.72 -3.22
C PHE A 52 -2.54 19.91 -2.85
N GLN A 53 -2.70 20.17 -1.55
CA GLN A 53 -3.49 21.31 -1.06
C GLN A 53 -2.80 22.66 -1.32
N GLU A 54 -1.48 22.74 -1.16
CA GLU A 54 -0.71 23.97 -1.40
C GLU A 54 -0.74 24.38 -2.88
N GLU A 55 -0.66 23.41 -3.80
CA GLU A 55 -0.76 23.63 -5.24
C GLU A 55 -2.21 23.75 -5.73
N ASN A 56 -3.20 23.66 -4.83
CA ASN A 56 -4.63 23.72 -5.14
C ASN A 56 -5.04 22.77 -6.29
N ILE A 57 -4.49 21.55 -6.26
CA ILE A 57 -4.76 20.54 -7.27
C ILE A 57 -6.26 20.25 -7.32
N SER A 58 -6.78 20.16 -8.53
CA SER A 58 -8.17 19.92 -8.84
C SER A 58 -8.29 19.07 -10.10
N ASP A 59 -9.51 18.67 -10.42
CA ASP A 59 -9.82 17.96 -11.66
C ASP A 59 -9.45 18.74 -12.93
N TYR A 60 -9.37 20.08 -12.86
CA TYR A 60 -8.85 20.93 -13.93
C TYR A 60 -7.37 20.63 -14.29
N HIS A 61 -6.59 20.18 -13.32
CA HIS A 61 -5.19 19.77 -13.52
C HIS A 61 -5.07 18.36 -14.12
N PHE A 62 -6.17 17.61 -14.27
CA PHE A 62 -6.17 16.31 -14.95
C PHE A 62 -6.35 16.50 -16.46
N THR A 63 -5.34 17.13 -17.08
CA THR A 63 -5.34 17.52 -18.48
C THR A 63 -5.10 16.33 -19.42
N ASN A 64 -5.65 16.42 -20.63
CA ASN A 64 -5.38 15.48 -21.72
C ASN A 64 -4.61 16.20 -22.83
N SER A 65 -3.34 16.51 -22.58
CA SER A 65 -2.51 17.25 -23.53
C SER A 65 -2.11 16.41 -24.75
N SER A 66 -1.96 17.07 -25.89
CA SER A 66 -1.53 16.47 -27.17
C SER A 66 -0.55 17.38 -27.90
N GLY A 67 0.10 16.86 -28.94
CA GLY A 67 1.14 17.61 -29.67
C GLY A 67 2.31 17.97 -28.74
N TYR A 68 2.75 19.24 -28.76
CA TYR A 68 3.90 19.70 -27.96
C TYR A 68 3.60 19.91 -26.46
N GLY A 69 2.32 20.01 -26.05
CA GLY A 69 1.95 20.17 -24.65
C GLY A 69 2.49 21.46 -23.98
N TYR A 70 2.56 22.58 -24.71
CA TYR A 70 2.94 23.87 -24.13
C TYR A 70 1.83 24.40 -23.22
N GLY A 71 2.21 24.88 -22.04
CA GLY A 71 1.26 25.42 -21.05
C GLY A 71 0.36 24.37 -20.41
N ASP A 72 0.74 23.09 -20.45
CA ASP A 72 0.03 22.04 -19.73
C ASP A 72 0.21 22.22 -18.22
N ILE A 73 -0.84 22.77 -17.60
CA ILE A 73 -0.92 23.07 -16.17
C ILE A 73 -0.97 21.82 -15.28
N GLY A 74 -1.30 20.65 -15.85
CA GLY A 74 -1.39 19.39 -15.13
C GLY A 74 -0.07 18.63 -15.03
N ARG A 75 0.89 18.96 -15.91
CA ARG A 75 2.17 18.25 -16.07
C ARG A 75 3.26 18.86 -15.21
#